data_AF-A0A960EYW6-F1
#
_entry.id   AF-A0A960EYW6-F1
#
_cell.length_a   1.000
_cell.length_b   1.000
_cell.length_c   1.000
_cell.angle_alpha   90.00
_cell.angle_beta   90.00
_cell.angle_gamma   90.00
#
_symmetry.space_group_name_H-M   'P 1'
#
loop_
_entity.id
_entity.type
_entity.pdbx_description
1 polymer ?
#
loop_
_entity_poly.entity_id
_entity_poly.type
_entity_poly.pdbx_seq_one_letter_code
_entity_poly.pdbx_strand_id
1 'polypeptide(L)' 'MTLIRRALVALGVAGGIAAVLRLRGTGGTPPQRGGWKELSPDELR' A
#
# COMPACT_ATOMS: atom_id res chain seq x y z
N MET A 1 -34.85 -2.32 -8.93
CA MET A 1 -33.75 -2.19 -9.91
C MET A 1 -32.73 -1.10 -9.58
N THR A 2 -33.14 0.02 -8.96
CA THR A 2 -32.23 1.13 -8.61
C THR A 2 -31.13 0.75 -7.60
N LEU A 3 -31.45 -0.07 -6.59
CA LEU A 3 -30.48 -0.52 -5.59
C LEU A 3 -29.39 -1.39 -6.20
N ILE A 4 -29.77 -2.39 -7.01
CA ILE A 4 -28.83 -3.27 -7.72
C ILE A 4 -27.92 -2.45 -8.63
N ARG A 5 -28.48 -1.50 -9.40
CA ARG A 5 -27.68 -0.60 -10.26
C ARG A 5 -26.66 0.21 -9.46
N ARG A 6 -27.07 0.78 -8.32
CA ARG A 6 -26.18 1.54 -7.42
C ARG A 6 -25.10 0.66 -6.83
N ALA A 7 -25.43 -0.56 -6.41
CA ALA A 7 -24.47 -1.52 -5.88
C ALA A 7 -23.42 -1.90 -6.93
N LEU A 8 -23.84 -2.19 -8.17
CA LEU A 8 -22.91 -2.51 -9.26
C LEU A 8 -21.98 -1.33 -9.58
N VAL A 9 -22.50 -0.10 -9.60
CA VAL A 9 -21.67 1.10 -9.80
C VAL A 9 -20.69 1.28 -8.65
N ALA A 10 -21.14 1.16 -7.40
CA ALA A 10 -20.27 1.31 -6.23
C ALA A 10 -19.16 0.27 -6.19
N LEU A 11 -19.48 -1.01 -6.45
CA LEU A 11 -18.50 -2.09 -6.52
C LEU A 11 -17.51 -1.89 -7.68
N GLY A 12 -17.99 -1.44 -8.85
CA GLY A 12 -17.13 -1.13 -9.99
C GLY A 12 -16.16 0.00 -9.70
N VAL A 13 -16.62 1.08 -9.07
CA VAL A 13 -15.76 2.23 -8.68
C VAL A 13 -14.74 1.81 -7.63
N ALA A 14 -15.17 1.11 -6.57
CA ALA A 14 -14.26 0.63 -5.53
C ALA A 14 -13.20 -0.33 -6.09
N GLY A 15 -13.62 -1.28 -6.93
CA GLY A 15 -12.72 -2.20 -7.62
C GLY A 15 -11.74 -1.50 -8.55
N GLY A 16 -12.20 -0.49 -9.30
CA GLY A 16 -11.35 0.32 -10.17
C GLY A 16 -10.28 1.08 -9.40
N ILE A 17 -10.65 1.74 -8.30
CA ILE A 17 -9.70 2.43 -7.42
C ILE A 17 -8.69 1.44 -6.85
N ALA A 18 -9.14 0.30 -6.31
CA ALA A 18 -8.28 -0.73 -5.76
C ALA A 18 -7.29 -1.28 -6.81
N ALA A 19 -7.76 -1.50 -8.05
CA ALA A 19 -6.90 -1.94 -9.15
C ALA A 19 -5.84 -0.89 -9.51
N VAL A 20 -6.21 0.39 -9.59
CA VAL A 20 -5.25 1.48 -9.84
C VAL A 20 -4.20 1.57 -8.72
N LEU A 21 -4.62 1.52 -7.46
CA LEU A 21 -3.72 1.52 -6.32
C LEU A 21 -2.82 0.28 -6.31
N ARG A 22 -3.34 -0.89 -6.67
CA ARG A 22 -2.56 -2.13 -6.75
C ARG A 22 -1.51 -2.09 -7.86
N LEU A 23 -1.84 -1.54 -9.02
CA LEU A 23 -0.93 -1.44 -10.17
C LEU A 23 0.11 -0.33 -9.98
N ARG A 24 -0.23 0.78 -9.31
CA ARG A 24 0.69 1.90 -9.07
C ARG A 24 1.48 1.76 -7.76
N GLY A 25 0.93 1.10 -6.76
CA GLY A 25 1.52 0.92 -5.42
C GLY A 25 2.56 -0.20 -5.32
N THR A 26 2.81 -0.94 -6.40
CA THR A 26 3.84 -1.99 -6.48
C THR A 26 5.22 -1.50 -6.88
N GLY A 27 5.37 -0.21 -7.19
CA GLY A 27 6.60 0.40 -7.69
C GLY A 27 7.67 0.58 -6.62
N GLY A 28 8.02 -0.48 -5.90
CA GLY A 28 9.17 -0.51 -5.00
C GLY A 28 8.89 -1.20 -3.67
N THR A 29 9.89 -1.90 -3.15
CA THR A 29 10.01 -2.05 -1.69
C THR A 29 10.12 -0.63 -1.13
N PRO A 30 9.23 -0.19 -0.21
CA PRO A 30 9.39 1.10 0.42
C PRO A 30 10.81 1.13 1.00
N PRO A 31 11.64 2.13 0.67
CA PRO A 31 12.99 2.20 1.19
C PRO A 31 12.85 2.19 2.72
N GLN A 32 13.36 1.15 3.37
CA GLN A 32 13.44 1.11 4.82
C GLN A 32 14.43 2.21 5.23
N ARG A 33 13.91 3.42 5.42
CA ARG A 33 14.67 4.52 5.98
C ARG A 33 14.75 4.29 7.48
N GLY A 34 15.84 3.66 7.89
CA GLY A 34 16.10 3.33 9.28
C GLY A 34 15.93 1.85 9.57
N GLY A 35 16.81 1.37 10.44
CA GLY A 35 16.85 0.02 10.97
C GLY A 35 17.75 0.03 12.20
N TRP A 36 17.50 -0.90 13.12
CA TRP A 36 18.40 -1.09 14.24
C TRP A 36 19.69 -1.71 13.70
N LYS A 37 20.78 -0.95 13.77
CA LYS A 37 22.12 -1.49 13.59
C LYS A 37 22.62 -1.90 14.96
N GLU A 38 23.19 -3.09 15.05
CA GLU A 38 23.94 -3.51 16.23
C GLU A 38 25.14 -2.57 16.40
N LEU A 39 25.26 -1.92 17.56
CA LEU A 39 26.43 -1.11 17.90
C LEU A 39 27.58 -2.03 18.28
N SER A 40 28.76 -1.82 17.71
CA SER A 40 29.95 -2.50 18.20
C SER A 40 30.36 -1.93 19.57
N PRO A 41 31.06 -2.70 20.42
CA PRO A 41 31.60 -2.20 21.69
C PRO A 41 32.51 -0.98 21.54
N ASP A 42 33.14 -0.81 20.38
CA ASP A 42 34.01 0.33 20.07
C ASP A 42 33.23 1.59 19.69
N GLU A 43 32.03 1.44 19.11
CA GLU A 43 31.09 2.55 18.83
C GLU A 43 30.37 3.04 20.11
N LEU A 44 30.44 2.26 21.19
CA LEU A 44 29.79 2.50 22.49
C LEU A 44 30.67 3.25 23.50
N ARG A 45 31.96 3.46 23.21
CA ARG A 45 32.93 4.17 24.07
C ARG A 45 32.95 5.66 23.79
#